data_AF-A0A060C4J8-F1
#
_entry.id   AF-A0A060C4J8-F1
#
_cell.length_a   1.000
_cell.length_b   1.000
_cell.length_c   1.000
_cell.angle_alpha   90.00
_cell.angle_beta   90.00
_cell.angle_gamma   90.00
#
_symmetry.space_group_name_H-M   'P 1'
#
loop_
_entity.id
_entity.type
_entity.pdbx_description
1 polymer ?
#
loop_
_entity_poly.entity_id
_entity_poly.type
_entity_poly.pdbx_seq_one_letter_code
_entity_poly.pdbx_strand_id
1 'polypeptide(L)'
;MVGEGFTEWTNTEKAVPLFAGHRQPRQPQDGNYYDLADPETLRWQAGLMREYGVYGLCFYHYWFSGKMLLEKPAELLLKHKDIQMNFCFSWANEPWTRNWDGRNNAVLMPQAYGG
;
A
#
# COMPACT_ATOMS: atom_id res chain seq x y z
N MET A 1 11.54 15.80 4.36
CA MET A 1 10.15 15.34 4.52
C MET A 1 9.67 14.96 3.13
N VAL A 2 8.99 13.84 2.98
CA VAL A 2 8.18 13.62 1.77
C VAL A 2 7.05 14.64 1.84
N GLY A 3 6.85 15.40 0.77
CA GLY A 3 5.97 16.56 0.75
C GLY A 3 4.49 16.18 0.87
N GLU A 4 3.65 17.16 1.17
CA GLU A 4 2.20 17.02 1.06
C GLU A 4 1.82 16.51 -0.35
N GLY A 5 0.95 15.50 -0.42
CA GLY A 5 0.55 14.86 -1.68
C GLY A 5 1.51 13.82 -2.24
N PHE A 6 2.61 13.49 -1.56
CA PHE A 6 3.48 12.39 -1.98
C PHE A 6 2.79 11.04 -1.82
N THR A 7 2.84 10.24 -2.88
CA THR A 7 2.52 8.80 -2.86
C THR A 7 3.59 8.05 -3.63
N GLU A 8 3.57 6.73 -3.55
CA GLU A 8 4.41 5.83 -4.32
C GLU A 8 4.25 6.07 -5.84
N TRP A 9 3.08 6.56 -6.27
CA TRP A 9 2.84 6.97 -7.65
C TRP A 9 3.76 8.12 -8.10
N THR A 10 4.08 9.06 -7.22
CA THR A 10 5.02 10.14 -7.52
C THR A 10 6.40 9.59 -7.92
N ASN A 11 6.81 8.45 -7.36
CA ASN A 11 8.07 7.79 -7.74
C ASN A 11 7.92 7.02 -9.06
N THR A 12 6.80 6.31 -9.26
CA THR A 12 6.53 5.61 -10.52
C THR A 12 6.51 6.57 -11.71
N GLU A 13 5.85 7.72 -11.60
CA GLU A 13 5.77 8.71 -12.67
C GLU A 13 7.13 9.30 -13.04
N LYS A 14 8.03 9.49 -12.06
CA LYS A 14 9.37 10.06 -12.26
C LYS A 14 10.39 9.05 -12.75
N ALA A 15 10.06 7.75 -12.79
CA ALA A 15 11.01 6.72 -13.17
C ALA A 15 11.39 6.82 -14.66
N VAL A 16 12.66 6.61 -14.96
CA VAL A 16 13.21 6.64 -16.33
C VAL A 16 13.98 5.34 -16.63
N PRO A 17 14.10 4.94 -17.91
CA PRO A 17 14.96 3.83 -18.29
C PRO A 17 16.42 4.06 -17.85
N LEU A 18 17.00 3.09 -17.14
CA LEU A 18 18.39 3.14 -16.67
C LEU A 18 19.39 2.41 -17.58
N PHE A 19 18.89 1.57 -18.51
CA PHE A 19 19.71 0.80 -19.44
C PHE A 19 18.88 0.41 -20.67
N ALA A 20 19.55 -0.04 -21.74
CA ALA A 20 18.90 -0.42 -22.99
C ALA A 20 17.85 -1.54 -22.79
N GLY A 21 16.64 -1.33 -23.31
CA GLY A 21 15.52 -2.27 -23.15
C GLY A 21 14.78 -2.17 -21.81
N HIS A 22 15.20 -1.29 -20.90
CA HIS A 22 14.50 -1.09 -19.63
C HIS A 22 13.15 -0.39 -19.86
N ARG A 23 12.05 -1.11 -19.62
CA ARG A 23 10.68 -0.59 -19.76
C ARG A 23 10.21 0.10 -18.48
N GLN A 24 10.66 1.34 -18.29
CA GLN A 24 10.18 2.24 -17.22
C GLN A 24 9.79 3.61 -17.81
N PRO A 25 8.80 4.30 -17.24
CA PRO A 25 7.98 3.85 -16.10
C PRO A 25 6.94 2.79 -16.52
N ARG A 26 6.65 1.82 -15.65
CA ARG A 26 5.47 0.96 -15.77
C ARG A 26 4.28 1.66 -15.13
N GLN A 27 3.46 2.27 -15.96
CA GLN A 27 2.28 3.00 -15.50
C GLN A 27 1.08 2.07 -15.35
N PRO A 28 0.15 2.36 -14.41
CA PRO A 28 -1.10 1.62 -14.32
C PRO A 28 -1.89 1.74 -15.63
N GLN A 29 -2.57 0.67 -16.01
CA GLN A 29 -3.46 0.68 -17.15
C GLN A 29 -4.53 1.77 -16.99
N ASP A 30 -4.86 2.45 -18.11
CA ASP A 30 -5.82 3.55 -18.19
C ASP A 30 -5.51 4.75 -17.28
N GLY A 31 -4.27 4.88 -16.81
CA GLY A 31 -3.88 5.97 -15.91
C GLY A 31 -4.47 5.85 -14.51
N ASN A 32 -4.85 4.63 -14.08
CA ASN A 32 -5.47 4.38 -12.78
C ASN A 32 -4.46 4.46 -11.62
N TYR A 33 -3.98 5.66 -11.32
CA TYR A 33 -3.18 5.98 -10.13
C TYR A 33 -4.08 6.03 -8.89
N TYR A 34 -4.50 4.86 -8.42
CA TYR A 34 -5.55 4.70 -7.42
C TYR A 34 -5.12 5.05 -5.99
N ASP A 35 -6.10 5.35 -5.13
CA ASP A 35 -5.92 5.52 -3.69
C ASP A 35 -6.70 4.42 -2.94
N LEU A 36 -6.02 3.63 -2.11
CA LEU A 36 -6.64 2.57 -1.31
C LEU A 36 -7.45 3.12 -0.11
N ALA A 37 -7.35 4.41 0.18
CA ALA A 37 -8.22 5.09 1.13
C ALA A 37 -9.58 5.49 0.53
N ASP A 38 -9.80 5.26 -0.77
CA ASP A 38 -11.09 5.45 -1.44
C ASP A 38 -11.86 4.12 -1.54
N PRO A 39 -13.08 4.01 -0.97
CA PRO A 39 -13.90 2.81 -1.11
C PRO A 39 -14.23 2.46 -2.57
N GLU A 40 -14.31 3.42 -3.49
CA GLU A 40 -14.60 3.13 -4.90
C GLU A 40 -13.41 2.47 -5.61
N THR A 41 -12.17 2.78 -5.21
CA THR A 41 -10.98 2.01 -5.62
C THR A 41 -11.13 0.54 -5.22
N LEU A 42 -11.53 0.27 -3.97
CA LEU A 42 -11.68 -1.09 -3.47
C LEU A 42 -12.82 -1.82 -4.20
N ARG A 43 -13.93 -1.14 -4.49
CA ARG A 43 -15.03 -1.69 -5.29
C ARG A 43 -14.59 -2.06 -6.70
N TRP A 44 -13.84 -1.18 -7.36
CA TRP A 44 -13.27 -1.44 -8.68
C TRP A 44 -12.31 -2.64 -8.66
N GLN A 45 -11.38 -2.68 -7.70
CA GLN A 45 -10.45 -3.80 -7.55
C GLN A 45 -11.17 -5.12 -7.24
N ALA A 46 -12.20 -5.12 -6.40
CA ALA A 46 -13.03 -6.31 -6.16
C ALA A 46 -13.70 -6.82 -7.44
N GLY A 47 -14.13 -5.92 -8.32
CA GLY A 47 -14.65 -6.25 -9.65
C GLY A 47 -13.61 -6.97 -10.52
N LEU A 48 -12.42 -6.37 -10.64
CA LEU A 48 -11.30 -6.95 -11.40
C LEU A 48 -10.87 -8.31 -10.85
N MET A 49 -10.80 -8.44 -9.51
CA MET A 49 -10.43 -9.71 -8.88
C MET A 49 -11.40 -10.84 -9.26
N ARG A 50 -12.70 -10.55 -9.29
CA ARG A 50 -13.71 -11.53 -9.73
C ARG A 50 -13.58 -11.86 -11.21
N GLU A 51 -13.34 -10.86 -12.05
CA GLU A 51 -13.17 -11.05 -13.51
C GLU A 51 -11.95 -11.93 -13.83
N TYR A 52 -10.83 -11.72 -13.13
CA TYR A 52 -9.57 -12.41 -13.38
C TYR A 52 -9.29 -13.59 -12.43
N GLY A 53 -10.25 -13.97 -11.59
CA GLY A 53 -10.13 -15.15 -10.71
C GLY A 53 -9.15 -14.99 -9.54
N VAL A 54 -8.90 -13.76 -9.07
CA VAL A 54 -8.08 -13.49 -7.88
C VAL A 54 -8.94 -13.66 -6.64
N TYR A 55 -8.55 -14.59 -5.76
CA TYR A 55 -9.34 -14.92 -4.57
C TYR A 55 -9.38 -13.80 -3.52
N GLY A 56 -8.24 -13.16 -3.26
CA GLY A 56 -8.08 -12.17 -2.19
C GLY A 56 -6.81 -11.33 -2.33
N LEU A 57 -6.77 -10.19 -1.64
CA LEU A 57 -5.57 -9.35 -1.54
C LEU A 57 -4.85 -9.55 -0.21
N CYS A 58 -3.55 -9.28 -0.19
CA CYS A 58 -2.76 -9.25 1.03
C CYS A 58 -2.38 -7.78 1.32
N PHE A 59 -2.91 -7.21 2.39
CA PHE A 59 -2.57 -5.85 2.79
C PHE A 59 -1.37 -5.85 3.73
N TYR A 60 -0.39 -5.01 3.42
CA TYR A 60 0.70 -4.74 4.34
C TYR A 60 0.18 -3.90 5.50
N HIS A 61 0.47 -4.32 6.73
CA HIS A 61 -0.13 -3.71 7.92
C HIS A 61 0.85 -3.69 9.09
N TYR A 62 0.79 -2.62 9.87
CA TYR A 62 1.55 -2.50 11.11
C TYR A 62 0.63 -2.36 12.32
N TRP A 63 1.04 -2.99 13.41
CA TRP A 63 0.43 -2.80 14.73
C TRP A 63 1.51 -2.60 15.79
N PHE A 64 1.50 -1.40 16.38
CA PHE A 64 2.46 -0.94 17.37
C PHE A 64 1.75 -0.75 18.72
N SER A 65 1.39 -1.85 19.39
CA SER A 65 0.80 -1.83 20.74
C SER A 65 -0.37 -0.87 20.91
N GLY A 66 -1.36 -0.95 20.01
CA GLY A 66 -2.57 -0.13 20.02
C GLY A 66 -2.59 0.98 18.97
N LYS A 67 -1.47 1.25 18.30
CA LYS A 67 -1.43 2.13 17.12
C LYS A 67 -1.34 1.31 15.83
N MET A 68 -2.31 1.47 14.94
CA MET A 68 -2.32 0.84 13.63
C MET A 68 -1.81 1.80 12.57
N LEU A 69 -1.17 1.26 11.52
CA LEU A 69 -0.80 2.01 10.32
C LEU A 69 -1.06 1.14 9.09
N LEU A 70 -1.47 1.78 8.00
CA LEU A 70 -1.98 1.13 6.79
C LEU A 70 -3.24 0.29 7.06
N GLU A 71 -4.02 0.70 8.04
CA GLU A 71 -5.29 0.10 8.47
C GLU A 71 -6.46 0.45 7.56
N LYS A 72 -6.38 1.62 6.90
CA LYS A 72 -7.52 2.26 6.23
C LYS A 72 -8.26 1.36 5.25
N PRO A 73 -7.60 0.61 4.34
CA PRO A 73 -8.31 -0.23 3.38
C PRO A 73 -9.12 -1.34 4.06
N ALA A 74 -8.56 -1.95 5.11
CA ALA A 74 -9.26 -2.98 5.87
C ALA A 74 -10.45 -2.41 6.67
N GLU A 75 -10.29 -1.22 7.28
CA GLU A 75 -11.41 -0.53 7.94
C GLU A 75 -12.56 -0.21 6.96
N LEU A 76 -12.22 0.22 5.74
CA LEU A 76 -13.20 0.48 4.69
C LEU A 76 -13.95 -0.80 4.29
N LEU A 77 -13.26 -1.92 4.08
CA LEU A 77 -13.91 -3.22 3.81
C LEU A 77 -14.75 -3.71 5.00
N LEU A 78 -14.35 -3.38 6.23
CA LEU A 78 -15.15 -3.67 7.41
C LEU A 78 -16.44 -2.83 7.46
N LYS A 79 -16.37 -1.56 7.04
CA LYS A 79 -17.50 -0.64 6.99
C LYS A 79 -18.45 -0.91 5.80
N HIS A 80 -17.89 -1.25 4.64
CA HIS A 80 -18.59 -1.41 3.37
C HIS A 80 -18.68 -2.90 2.99
N LYS A 81 -19.60 -3.63 3.65
CA LYS A 81 -19.79 -5.08 3.43
C LYS A 81 -20.31 -5.43 2.03
N ASP A 82 -20.78 -4.45 1.30
CA ASP A 82 -21.15 -4.56 -0.12
C ASP A 82 -19.93 -4.75 -1.04
N ILE A 83 -18.72 -4.38 -0.59
CA ILE A 83 -17.48 -4.62 -1.32
C ILE A 83 -17.01 -6.05 -1.02
N GLN A 84 -17.30 -6.96 -1.95
CA GLN A 84 -16.96 -8.39 -1.84
C GLN A 84 -15.47 -8.63 -2.19
N MET A 85 -14.59 -8.36 -1.22
CA MET A 85 -13.14 -8.56 -1.35
C MET A 85 -12.62 -9.38 -0.17
N ASN A 86 -12.11 -10.57 -0.44
CA ASN A 86 -11.37 -11.31 0.59
C ASN A 86 -10.00 -10.67 0.77
N PHE A 87 -9.52 -10.63 2.00
CA PHE A 87 -8.18 -10.14 2.28
C PHE A 87 -7.54 -10.87 3.46
N CYS A 88 -6.22 -10.82 3.48
CA CYS A 88 -5.41 -11.17 4.64
C CYS A 88 -4.38 -10.06 4.90
N PHE A 89 -3.69 -10.15 6.03
CA PHE A 89 -2.61 -9.21 6.37
C PHE A 89 -1.25 -9.86 6.20
N SER A 90 -0.34 -9.13 5.56
CA SER A 90 1.09 -9.29 5.74
C SER A 90 1.51 -8.40 6.91
N TRP A 91 1.63 -9.00 8.09
CA TRP A 91 1.99 -8.27 9.29
C TRP A 91 3.48 -7.91 9.30
N ALA A 92 3.78 -6.62 9.32
CA ALA A 92 5.13 -6.12 9.47
C ALA A 92 5.56 -6.16 10.94
N ASN A 93 6.53 -7.02 11.25
CA ASN A 93 7.03 -7.26 12.61
C ASN A 93 8.35 -6.52 12.90
N GLU A 94 8.54 -5.38 12.25
CA GLU A 94 9.74 -4.57 12.38
C GLU A 94 9.38 -3.11 12.70
N PRO A 95 10.26 -2.37 13.37
CA PRO A 95 10.08 -0.94 13.57
C PRO A 95 9.86 -0.24 12.23
N TRP A 96 8.95 0.72 12.19
CA TRP A 96 8.89 1.60 11.02
C TRP A 96 10.08 2.54 11.05
N THR A 97 11.06 2.29 10.19
CA THR A 97 12.25 3.12 10.04
C THR A 97 12.26 3.86 8.71
N ARG A 98 12.89 5.03 8.69
CA ARG A 98 13.04 5.84 7.47
C ARG A 98 14.23 5.35 6.62
N ASN A 99 14.13 4.13 6.07
CA ASN A 99 15.25 3.51 5.35
C ASN A 99 15.32 3.82 3.84
N TRP A 100 14.49 4.72 3.32
CA TRP A 100 14.42 5.01 1.87
C TRP A 100 15.74 5.55 1.27
N ASP A 101 16.58 6.26 2.04
CA ASP A 101 17.84 6.83 1.53
C ASP A 101 19.10 6.05 1.94
N GLY A 102 18.96 4.94 2.68
CA GLY A 102 20.07 4.13 3.19
C GLY A 102 21.07 4.88 4.09
N ARG A 103 20.77 6.13 4.46
CA ARG A 103 21.71 7.05 5.13
C ARG A 103 21.25 7.46 6.53
N ASN A 104 20.00 7.18 6.91
CA ASN A 104 19.46 7.50 8.22
C ASN A 104 18.72 6.33 8.86
N ASN A 105 19.29 5.75 9.92
CA ASN A 105 18.64 4.78 10.82
C ASN A 105 17.61 5.46 11.76
N ALA A 106 16.85 6.43 11.26
CA ALA A 106 15.85 7.12 12.06
C ALA A 106 14.61 6.23 12.20
N VAL A 107 14.39 5.68 13.40
CA VAL A 107 13.18 4.97 13.77
C VAL A 107 12.03 5.98 13.86
N LEU A 108 11.04 5.86 12.98
CA LEU A 108 9.81 6.67 12.99
C LEU A 108 8.80 6.11 13.99
N MET A 109 8.74 4.78 14.12
CA MET A 109 7.95 4.10 15.14
C MET A 109 8.65 2.82 15.62
N PRO A 110 9.00 2.73 16.92
CA PRO A 110 9.61 1.52 17.45
C PRO A 110 8.58 0.40 17.54
N GLN A 111 9.01 -0.83 17.24
CA GLN A 111 8.23 -2.03 17.54
C GLN A 111 8.56 -2.49 18.96
N ALA A 112 7.53 -2.65 19.79
CA ALA A 112 7.64 -3.24 21.12
C ALA A 112 6.76 -4.49 21.19
N TYR A 113 7.28 -5.55 21.82
CA TYR A 113 6.54 -6.80 22.08
C TYR A 113 6.52 -7.05 23.58
N GLY A 114 5.34 -7.33 24.13
CA GLY A 114 5.17 -7.65 25.54
C GLY A 114 4.99 -6.43 26.44
N GLY A 115 3.90 -6.47 27.22
CA GLY A 115 3.68 -5.71 28.44
C GLY A 115 3.29 -6.70 29.54
#